data_AF-A0A4P9WYI5-F1
#
_entry.id   AF-A0A4P9WYI5-F1
#
_cell.length_a   1.000
_cell.length_b   1.000
_cell.length_c   1.000
_cell.angle_alpha   90.00
_cell.angle_beta   90.00
_cell.angle_gamma   90.00
#
_symmetry.space_group_name_H-M   'P 1'
#
loop_
_entity.id
_entity.type
_entity.pdbx_description
1 polymer ?
#
loop_
_entity_poly.entity_id
_entity_poly.type
_entity_poly.pdbx_seq_one_letter_code
_entity_poly.pdbx_strand_id
1 'polypeptide(L)'
;MAPSPVSLFIYDLSNGLARQLSVALTGAFFPAIYHTGVVIFNREYFFGGNGIQSSAPGASPYGTPIERRALGNTTVTPQAWNEFLRECNSQFGIGAYHLLTNNCNTFSDAACQFLV
;
A
#
# COMPACT_ATOMS: atom_id res chain seq x y z
N MET A 1 -17.96 -9.76 16.59
CA MET A 1 -16.51 -9.49 16.58
C MET A 1 -16.30 -8.01 16.80
N ALA A 2 -15.28 -7.61 17.56
CA ALA A 2 -14.97 -6.19 17.72
C ALA A 2 -14.43 -5.62 16.39
N PRO A 3 -14.80 -4.39 16.00
CA PRO A 3 -14.29 -3.77 14.79
C PRO A 3 -12.76 -3.62 14.85
N SER A 4 -12.05 -3.99 13.79
CA SER A 4 -10.60 -3.87 13.70
C SER A 4 -10.21 -2.55 13.02
N PRO A 5 -9.26 -1.77 13.55
CA PRO A 5 -8.83 -0.53 12.92
C PRO A 5 -8.10 -0.79 11.60
N VAL A 6 -8.33 0.07 10.62
CA VAL A 6 -7.70 0.06 9.30
C VAL A 6 -6.96 1.37 9.10
N SER A 7 -5.73 1.32 8.60
CA SER A 7 -4.94 2.51 8.29
C SER A 7 -4.17 2.34 6.99
N LEU A 8 -3.97 3.44 6.26
CA LEU A 8 -3.11 3.51 5.09
C LEU A 8 -1.79 4.17 5.47
N PHE A 9 -0.68 3.46 5.29
CA PHE A 9 0.65 4.01 5.44
C PHE A 9 1.10 4.52 4.07
N ILE A 10 1.50 5.79 4.01
CA ILE A 10 1.89 6.48 2.79
C ILE A 10 3.36 6.87 2.91
N TYR A 11 4.13 6.51 1.90
CA TYR A 11 5.57 6.69 1.82
C TYR A 11 5.92 7.56 0.62
N ASP A 12 7.01 8.33 0.72
CA ASP A 12 7.66 8.94 -0.42
C ASP A 12 8.99 8.22 -0.68
N LEU A 13 9.03 7.40 -1.74
CA LEU A 13 10.22 6.65 -2.12
C LEU A 13 11.39 7.55 -2.51
N SER A 14 11.13 8.81 -2.83
CA SER A 14 12.16 9.80 -3.17
C SER A 14 12.73 10.53 -1.95
N ASN A 15 12.15 10.36 -0.75
CA ASN A 15 12.52 11.09 0.46
C ASN A 15 12.62 12.62 0.24
N GLY A 16 11.65 13.20 -0.46
CA GLY A 16 11.57 14.64 -0.76
C GLY A 16 12.30 15.09 -2.02
N LEU A 17 13.10 14.22 -2.66
CA LEU A 17 13.83 14.57 -3.89
C LEU A 17 12.87 14.83 -5.05
N ALA A 18 11.75 14.13 -5.15
CA ALA A 18 10.75 14.37 -6.19
C ALA A 18 10.23 15.82 -6.15
N ARG A 19 9.92 16.34 -4.96
CA ARG A 19 9.49 17.72 -4.79
C ARG A 19 10.52 18.73 -5.28
N GLN A 20 11.81 18.44 -5.12
CA GLN A 20 12.90 19.34 -5.50
C GLN A 20 13.31 19.23 -6.97
N LEU A 21 13.29 18.02 -7.53
CA LEU A 21 13.96 17.71 -8.80
C LEU A 21 13.01 17.24 -9.91
N SER A 22 11.73 16.98 -9.63
CA SER A 22 10.78 16.41 -10.62
C SER A 22 10.72 17.20 -11.92
N VAL A 23 10.57 18.53 -11.85
CA VAL A 23 10.52 19.40 -13.03
C VAL A 23 11.84 19.36 -13.82
N ALA A 24 12.98 19.42 -13.12
CA ALA A 24 14.28 19.41 -13.76
C ALA A 24 14.60 18.08 -14.48
N LEU A 25 14.16 16.95 -13.91
CA LEU A 25 14.46 15.63 -14.44
C LEU A 25 13.42 15.14 -15.46
N THR A 26 12.16 15.57 -15.34
CA THR A 26 11.04 14.99 -16.11
C THR A 26 10.22 16.02 -16.89
N GLY A 27 10.44 17.32 -16.65
CA GLY A 27 9.61 18.39 -17.21
C GLY A 27 8.25 18.56 -16.53
N ALA A 28 7.89 17.70 -15.57
CA ALA A 28 6.62 17.75 -14.85
C ALA A 28 6.85 17.83 -13.33
N PHE A 29 6.01 18.59 -12.64
CA PHE A 29 6.04 18.66 -11.18
C PHE A 29 5.25 17.49 -10.57
N PHE A 30 5.88 16.77 -9.65
CA PHE A 30 5.19 15.86 -8.74
C PHE A 30 5.87 15.91 -7.36
N PRO A 31 5.10 15.94 -6.26
CA PRO A 31 5.65 16.22 -4.93
C PRO A 31 6.34 15.03 -4.26
N ALA A 32 6.05 13.81 -4.70
CA ALA A 32 6.56 12.57 -4.11
C ALA A 32 6.45 11.41 -5.12
N ILE A 33 7.20 10.33 -4.86
CA ILE A 33 6.98 9.04 -5.49
C ILE A 33 6.24 8.18 -4.47
N TYR A 34 4.91 8.16 -4.58
CA TYR A 34 4.05 7.54 -3.58
C TYR A 34 4.10 6.01 -3.63
N HIS A 35 4.33 5.42 -2.46
CA HIS A 35 4.08 4.01 -2.17
C HIS A 35 3.10 3.92 -1.00
N THR A 36 2.17 2.95 -1.04
CA THR A 36 1.23 2.74 0.05
C THR A 36 1.18 1.29 0.51
N GLY A 37 0.89 1.11 1.80
CA GLY A 37 0.59 -0.16 2.43
C GLY A 37 -0.64 -0.06 3.34
N VAL A 38 -1.48 -1.09 3.34
CA VAL A 38 -2.68 -1.17 4.18
C VAL A 38 -2.34 -1.90 5.48
N VAL A 39 -2.66 -1.27 6.61
CA VAL A 39 -2.46 -1.82 7.95
C VAL A 39 -3.79 -2.30 8.51
N ILE A 40 -3.87 -3.61 8.79
CA ILE A 40 -5.00 -4.27 9.43
C ILE A 40 -4.49 -5.47 10.24
N PHE A 41 -5.16 -5.80 11.35
CA PHE A 41 -4.77 -6.90 12.24
C PHE A 41 -3.30 -6.80 12.70
N ASN A 42 -2.84 -5.58 12.95
CA ASN A 42 -1.46 -5.27 13.34
C ASN A 42 -0.39 -5.76 12.34
N ARG A 43 -0.74 -5.83 11.05
CA ARG A 43 0.16 -6.15 9.96
C ARG A 43 -0.04 -5.16 8.82
N GLU A 44 1.07 -4.80 8.18
CA GLU A 44 1.07 -4.01 6.96
C GLU A 44 1.14 -4.94 5.75
N TYR A 45 0.31 -4.67 4.75
CA TYR A 45 0.23 -5.39 3.50
C TYR A 45 0.50 -4.43 2.34
N PHE A 46 1.38 -4.83 1.43
CA PHE A 46 1.76 -4.02 0.27
C PHE A 46 2.08 -4.92 -0.92
N PHE A 47 2.03 -4.36 -2.13
CA PHE A 47 2.31 -5.10 -3.36
C PHE A 47 3.61 -4.61 -4.00
N GLY A 48 4.46 -5.56 -4.40
CA GLY A 48 5.74 -5.32 -5.07
C GLY A 48 6.04 -6.37 -6.13
N GLY A 49 7.27 -6.38 -6.66
CA GLY A 49 7.68 -7.33 -7.71
C GLY A 49 7.53 -8.81 -7.33
N ASN A 50 7.57 -9.11 -6.03
CA ASN A 50 7.42 -10.47 -5.48
C ASN A 50 5.98 -10.82 -5.11
N GLY A 51 4.98 -10.08 -5.60
CA GLY A 51 3.58 -10.28 -5.23
C GLY A 51 3.18 -9.48 -3.99
N ILE A 52 2.05 -9.87 -3.39
CA ILE A 52 1.58 -9.29 -2.13
C ILE A 52 2.49 -9.76 -1.00
N GLN A 53 3.01 -8.80 -0.24
CA GLN A 53 3.91 -9.02 0.88
C GLN A 53 3.32 -8.42 2.15
N SER A 54 3.87 -8.80 3.30
CA SER A 54 3.45 -8.26 4.58
C SER A 54 4.59 -8.15 5.58
N SER A 55 4.50 -7.16 6.47
CA SER A 55 5.47 -6.88 7.52
C SER A 55 4.78 -6.39 8.79
N ALA A 56 5.56 -6.18 9.85
CA ALA A 56 5.09 -5.34 10.95
C ALA A 56 4.84 -3.90 10.42
N PRO A 57 3.86 -3.16 10.98
CA PRO A 57 3.57 -1.80 10.54
C PRO A 57 4.79 -0.88 10.63
N GLY A 58 5.16 -0.27 9.51
CA GLY A 58 6.32 0.63 9.41
C GLY A 58 7.67 -0.08 9.40
N ALA A 59 7.69 -1.41 9.28
CA ALA A 59 8.89 -2.21 9.08
C ALA A 59 9.06 -2.67 7.62
N SER A 60 8.32 -2.06 6.69
CA SER A 60 8.47 -2.29 5.26
C SER A 60 9.84 -1.76 4.77
N PRO A 61 10.38 -2.25 3.63
CA PRO A 61 11.66 -1.77 3.12
C PRO A 61 11.62 -0.31 2.62
N TYR A 62 10.45 0.33 2.64
CA TYR A 62 10.21 1.67 2.12
C TYR A 62 10.47 2.78 3.15
N GLY A 63 10.99 2.43 4.32
CA GLY A 63 11.42 3.38 5.34
C GLY A 63 10.30 3.80 6.28
N THR A 64 10.25 5.08 6.65
CA THR A 64 9.23 5.62 7.54
C THR A 64 8.11 6.25 6.71
N PRO A 65 6.83 5.92 6.96
CA PRO A 65 5.74 6.54 6.25
C PRO A 65 5.70 8.04 6.56
N ILE A 66 5.54 8.86 5.53
CA ILE A 66 5.35 10.32 5.63
C ILE A 66 3.96 10.66 6.19
N GLU A 67 3.01 9.73 6.08
CA GLU A 67 1.67 9.85 6.65
C GLU A 67 1.13 8.48 7.05
N ARG A 68 0.48 8.41 8.22
CA ARG A 68 -0.31 7.25 8.66
C ARG A 68 -1.77 7.69 8.74
N ARG A 69 -2.54 7.37 7.71
CA ARG A 69 -3.93 7.80 7.58
C ARG A 69 -4.87 6.75 8.16
N ALA A 70 -5.60 7.10 9.22
CA ALA A 70 -6.68 6.24 9.71
C ALA A 70 -7.83 6.22 8.69
N LEU A 71 -8.27 5.03 8.27
CA LEU A 71 -9.37 4.85 7.34
C LEU A 71 -10.69 4.51 8.03
N GLY A 72 -10.62 4.06 9.29
CA GLY A 72 -11.79 3.70 10.10
C GLY A 72 -11.62 2.31 10.70
N ASN A 73 -12.75 1.62 10.88
CA ASN A 73 -12.77 0.28 11.44
C ASN A 73 -13.56 -0.65 10.50
N THR A 74 -13.12 -1.91 10.43
CA THR A 74 -13.79 -2.94 9.64
C THR A 74 -14.37 -4.04 10.52
N THR A 75 -15.45 -4.67 10.04
CA THR A 75 -15.99 -5.92 10.59
C THR A 75 -15.51 -7.15 9.81
N VAL A 76 -14.71 -6.96 8.75
CA VAL A 76 -14.09 -8.04 7.99
C VAL A 76 -13.26 -8.91 8.95
N THR A 77 -13.42 -10.23 8.81
CA THR A 77 -12.73 -11.21 9.65
C THR A 77 -11.33 -11.50 9.08
N PRO A 78 -10.37 -11.97 9.89
CA PRO A 78 -9.08 -12.43 9.38
C PRO A 78 -9.23 -13.54 8.31
N GLN A 79 -10.26 -14.37 8.40
CA GLN A 79 -10.55 -15.41 7.41
C GLN A 79 -10.94 -14.79 6.07
N ALA A 80 -11.92 -13.88 6.05
CA ALA A 80 -12.37 -13.19 4.85
C ALA A 80 -11.25 -12.33 4.22
N TRP A 81 -10.42 -11.70 5.05
CA TRP A 81 -9.23 -10.99 4.56
C TRP A 81 -8.23 -11.93 3.87
N ASN A 82 -7.96 -13.11 4.43
CA ASN A 82 -7.08 -14.08 3.79
C ASN A 82 -7.67 -14.64 2.49
N GLU A 83 -8.99 -14.77 2.39
CA GLU A 83 -9.67 -15.15 1.14
C GLU A 83 -9.52 -14.07 0.08
N PHE A 84 -9.79 -12.81 0.42
CA PHE A 84 -9.54 -11.65 -0.45
C PHE A 84 -8.10 -11.61 -0.96
N LEU A 85 -7.10 -11.82 -0.08
CA LEU A 85 -5.69 -11.85 -0.47
C LEU A 85 -5.37 -12.98 -1.47
N ARG A 86 -6.02 -14.14 -1.34
CA ARG A 86 -5.84 -15.25 -2.28
C ARG A 86 -6.44 -14.93 -3.64
N GLU A 87 -7.62 -14.33 -3.68
CA GLU A 87 -8.29 -13.90 -4.92
C GLU A 87 -7.47 -12.83 -5.64
N CYS A 88 -6.97 -11.85 -4.89
CA CYS A 88 -6.07 -10.81 -5.36
C CYS A 88 -4.79 -11.35 -6.02
N ASN A 89 -4.33 -12.55 -5.67
CA ASN A 89 -3.10 -13.12 -6.23
C ASN A 89 -3.19 -13.35 -7.76
N SER A 90 -4.39 -13.43 -8.33
CA SER A 90 -4.59 -13.47 -9.78
C SER A 90 -4.18 -12.17 -10.49
N GLN A 91 -4.32 -11.01 -9.83
CA GLN A 91 -4.00 -9.69 -10.35
C GLN A 91 -2.70 -9.11 -9.77
N PHE A 92 -2.35 -9.49 -8.54
CA PHE A 92 -1.24 -8.97 -7.74
C PHE A 92 -0.22 -10.07 -7.39
N GLY A 93 -0.08 -11.06 -8.27
CA GLY A 93 0.89 -12.14 -8.13
C GLY A 93 2.31 -11.76 -8.52
N ILE A 94 3.23 -12.72 -8.41
CA ILE A 94 4.63 -12.55 -8.82
C ILE A 94 4.68 -12.21 -10.31
N GLY A 95 5.44 -11.17 -10.65
CA GLY A 95 5.61 -10.73 -12.05
C GLY A 95 4.45 -9.88 -12.60
N ALA A 96 3.36 -9.70 -11.85
CA ALA A 96 2.25 -8.83 -12.28
C ALA A 96 2.49 -7.34 -11.98
N TYR A 97 3.55 -7.00 -11.24
CA TYR A 97 3.85 -5.62 -10.86
C TYR A 97 4.22 -4.77 -12.07
N HIS A 98 3.50 -3.67 -12.24
CA HIS A 98 3.76 -2.65 -13.25
C HIS A 98 3.69 -1.25 -12.64
N LEU A 99 4.79 -0.49 -12.76
CA LEU A 99 4.98 0.79 -12.07
C LEU A 99 3.82 1.77 -12.29
N LEU A 100 3.25 1.82 -13.49
CA LEU A 100 2.24 2.83 -13.86
C LEU A 100 0.79 2.33 -13.76
N THR A 101 0.54 1.03 -13.85
CA THR A 101 -0.81 0.51 -14.10
C THR A 101 -1.23 -0.61 -13.14
N ASN A 102 -0.29 -1.23 -12.43
CA ASN A 102 -0.60 -2.29 -11.47
C ASN A 102 0.48 -2.30 -10.38
N ASN A 103 0.34 -1.45 -9.37
CA ASN A 103 1.36 -1.22 -8.36
C ASN A 103 0.78 -1.26 -6.94
N CYS A 104 1.61 -0.97 -5.95
CA CYS A 104 1.23 -0.90 -4.55
C CYS A 104 -0.03 -0.07 -4.27
N ASN A 105 -0.22 1.04 -5.01
CA ASN A 105 -1.37 1.93 -4.84
C ASN A 105 -2.64 1.28 -5.41
N THR A 106 -2.54 0.58 -6.55
CA THR A 106 -3.66 -0.21 -7.12
C THR A 106 -4.12 -1.29 -6.15
N PHE A 107 -3.19 -2.04 -5.56
CA PHE A 107 -3.51 -3.05 -4.54
C PHE A 107 -4.13 -2.42 -3.29
N SER A 108 -3.52 -1.33 -2.80
CA SER A 108 -4.00 -0.67 -1.58
C SER A 108 -5.40 -0.09 -1.76
N ASP A 109 -5.72 0.45 -2.93
CA ASP A 109 -7.07 0.94 -3.25
C ASP A 109 -8.10 -0.20 -3.20
N ALA A 110 -7.84 -1.33 -3.89
CA ALA A 110 -8.71 -2.50 -3.86
C ALA A 110 -8.88 -3.06 -2.42
N ALA A 111 -7.79 -3.13 -1.66
CA ALA A 111 -7.83 -3.55 -0.26
C ALA A 111 -8.64 -2.59 0.61
N CYS A 112 -8.51 -1.28 0.42
CA CYS A 112 -9.30 -0.30 1.17
C CYS A 112 -10.79 -0.45 0.86
N GLN A 113 -11.18 -0.55 -0.42
CA GLN A 113 -12.59 -0.73 -0.82
C GLN A 113 -13.22 -2.01 -0.27
N PHE A 114 -12.43 -3.06 -0.04
CA PHE A 114 -12.90 -4.29 0.58
C PHE A 114 -13.08 -4.17 2.10
N LEU A 115 -12.24 -3.36 2.75
CA LEU A 115 -12.17 -3.27 4.20
C LEU A 115 -13.08 -2.19 4.80
N VAL A 116 -13.25 -1.05 4.13
CA VAL A 116 -14.02 0.11 4.59
C VAL A 116 -15.04 0.57 3.56
#